data_AF-A0A925BNF1-F1
#
_entry.id   AF-A0A925BNF1-F1
#
_cell.length_a   1.000
_cell.length_b   1.000
_cell.length_c   1.000
_cell.angle_alpha   90.00
_cell.angle_beta   90.00
_cell.angle_gamma   90.00
#
_symmetry.space_group_name_H-M   'P 1'
#
loop_
_entity.id
_entity.type
_entity.pdbx_description
1 polymer ?
#
loop_
_entity_poly.entity_id
_entity_poly.type
_entity_poly.pdbx_seq_one_letter_code
_entity_poly.pdbx_strand_id
1 'polypeptide(L)' 'MKLRSSQWFSNREELAFQNRSALRSMGLNPDDFAGKPVIGIANSWSDLNNCNANLRELAEAVKRGV' A
#
# COMPACT_ATOMS: atom_id res chain seq x y z
N MET A 1 -11.77 -14.48 5.77
CA MET A 1 -10.68 -14.09 6.70
C MET A 1 -10.85 -12.60 7.03
N LYS A 2 -10.70 -12.19 8.30
CA LYS A 2 -10.75 -10.77 8.68
C LYS A 2 -9.35 -10.18 8.64
N LEU A 3 -9.09 -9.24 7.74
CA LEU A 3 -7.78 -8.58 7.58
C LEU A 3 -7.69 -7.36 8.48
N ARG A 4 -6.50 -7.07 9.04
CA ARG A 4 -6.32 -5.85 9.86
C ARG A 4 -6.63 -4.57 9.09
N SER A 5 -6.37 -4.56 7.78
CA SER A 5 -6.64 -3.42 6.88
C SER A 5 -8.13 -3.04 6.84
N SER A 6 -9.04 -3.98 7.13
CA SER A 6 -10.47 -3.68 7.16
C SER A 6 -10.85 -2.70 8.26
N GLN A 7 -10.07 -2.60 9.34
CA GLN A 7 -10.30 -1.61 10.40
C GLN A 7 -10.05 -0.18 9.90
N TRP A 8 -9.12 0.01 8.97
CA TRP A 8 -8.83 1.32 8.38
C TRP A 8 -9.77 1.70 7.23
N PHE A 9 -10.23 0.71 6.45
CA PHE A 9 -10.87 0.99 5.15
C PHE A 9 -12.30 0.49 4.99
N SER A 10 -12.79 -0.46 5.81
CA SER A 10 -14.09 -1.10 5.54
C SER A 10 -15.26 -0.50 6.32
N ASN A 11 -15.01 0.28 7.38
CA ASN A 11 -16.09 0.88 8.16
C ASN A 11 -16.71 2.09 7.43
N ARG A 12 -17.90 2.49 7.87
CA ARG A 12 -18.65 3.66 7.33
C ARG A 12 -18.44 4.93 8.14
N GLU A 13 -17.49 4.92 9.07
CA GLU A 13 -17.15 6.09 9.87
C GLU A 13 -16.37 7.09 9.01
N GLU A 14 -16.38 8.35 9.45
CA GLU A 14 -15.71 9.42 8.74
C GLU A 14 -14.21 9.17 8.57
N LEU A 15 -13.54 8.58 9.57
CA LEU A 15 -12.12 8.26 9.50
C LEU A 15 -11.80 7.28 8.35
N ALA A 16 -12.60 6.23 8.15
CA ALA A 16 -12.35 5.32 7.03
C ALA A 16 -12.67 5.96 5.68
N PHE A 17 -13.65 6.88 5.62
CA PHE A 17 -13.87 7.68 4.42
C PHE A 17 -12.68 8.57 4.09
N GLN A 18 -12.09 9.23 5.08
CA GLN A 18 -10.89 10.05 4.91
C GLN A 18 -9.68 9.20 4.46
N ASN A 19 -9.47 8.03 5.08
CA ASN A 19 -8.40 7.10 4.69
C ASN A 19 -8.54 6.66 3.23
N ARG A 20 -9.76 6.27 2.79
CA ARG A 20 -10.01 5.91 1.39
C ARG A 20 -9.82 7.11 0.45
N SER A 21 -10.25 8.30 0.87
CA SER A 21 -10.08 9.53 0.07
C SER A 21 -8.61 9.89 -0.14
N ALA A 22 -7.76 9.71 0.88
CA ALA A 22 -6.32 9.92 0.77
C ALA A 22 -5.65 8.93 -0.20
N LEU A 23 -6.08 7.66 -0.23
CA LEU A 23 -5.57 6.70 -1.22
C LEU A 23 -6.07 7.03 -2.64
N ARG A 24 -7.32 7.48 -2.78
CA ARG A 24 -7.89 7.86 -4.07
C ARG A 24 -7.17 9.04 -4.71
N SER A 25 -6.67 10.02 -3.94
CA SER A 25 -5.88 11.12 -4.50
C SER A 25 -4.55 10.67 -5.11
N MET A 26 -4.06 9.48 -4.73
CA MET A 26 -2.90 8.81 -5.33
C MET A 26 -3.27 7.83 -6.46
N GLY A 27 -4.54 7.77 -6.87
CA GLY A 27 -5.02 6.88 -7.93
C GLY A 27 -5.39 5.46 -7.47
N LEU A 28 -5.45 5.20 -6.16
CA LEU A 28 -5.83 3.90 -5.61
C LEU A 28 -7.31 3.90 -5.18
N ASN A 29 -8.16 3.20 -5.92
CA ASN A 29 -9.58 3.10 -5.62
C ASN A 29 -9.87 1.99 -4.59
N PRO A 30 -10.92 2.15 -3.76
CA PRO A 30 -11.30 1.13 -2.77
C PRO A 30 -11.48 -0.28 -3.35
N ASP A 31 -12.00 -0.38 -4.56
CA ASP A 31 -12.22 -1.67 -5.24
C ASP A 31 -10.91 -2.39 -5.58
N ASP A 32 -9.79 -1.66 -5.65
CA ASP A 32 -8.47 -2.24 -5.91
C ASP A 32 -8.03 -3.12 -4.73
N PHE A 33 -8.40 -2.76 -3.50
CA PHE A 33 -7.91 -3.38 -2.27
C PHE A 33 -9.01 -3.91 -1.32
N ALA A 34 -10.29 -3.67 -1.59
CA ALA A 34 -11.39 -4.17 -0.78
C ALA A 34 -11.41 -5.70 -0.73
N GLY A 35 -11.42 -6.27 0.48
CA GLY A 35 -11.41 -7.72 0.68
C GLY A 35 -10.08 -8.42 0.34
N LYS A 36 -9.05 -7.68 -0.08
CA LYS A 36 -7.72 -8.21 -0.42
C LYS A 36 -6.67 -7.80 0.64
N PRO A 37 -5.60 -8.59 0.82
CA PRO A 37 -4.46 -8.19 1.64
C PRO A 37 -3.84 -6.88 1.12
N VAL A 38 -3.55 -5.94 2.03
CA VAL A 38 -2.81 -4.72 1.70
C VAL A 38 -1.34 -4.95 2.05
N ILE A 39 -0.47 -4.94 1.05
CA ILE A 39 0.95 -5.27 1.19
C ILE A 39 1.79 -3.99 1.20
N GLY A 40 2.41 -3.70 2.35
CA GLY A 40 3.43 -2.66 2.45
C GLY A 40 4.79 -3.21 2.03
N ILE A 41 5.42 -2.61 1.01
CA ILE A 41 6.78 -2.97 0.58
C ILE A 41 7.74 -2.03 1.29
N ALA A 42 8.37 -2.52 2.36
CA ALA A 42 9.42 -1.78 3.05
C ALA A 42 10.66 -1.70 2.16
N ASN A 43 10.96 -0.51 1.63
CA ASN A 43 12.08 -0.29 0.74
C ASN A 43 13.12 0.61 1.43
N SER A 44 14.29 0.06 1.73
CA SER A 44 15.41 0.77 2.36
C SER A 44 16.42 1.33 1.34
N TRP A 45 16.00 1.51 0.09
CA TRP A 45 16.79 2.23 -0.91
C TRP A 45 17.18 3.62 -0.40
N SER A 46 18.42 4.02 -0.65
CA SER A 46 18.96 5.34 -0.35
C SER A 46 20.19 5.60 -1.20
N ASP A 47 20.38 6.84 -1.65
CA ASP A 47 21.61 7.27 -2.36
C ASP A 47 22.87 7.13 -1.47
N LEU A 48 22.72 7.09 -0.14
CA LEU A 48 23.81 6.94 0.82
C LEU A 48 24.17 5.48 1.14
N ASN A 49 23.44 4.51 0.59
CA ASN A 49 23.70 3.09 0.82
C ASN A 49 23.78 2.33 -0.51
N ASN A 50 25.00 2.17 -1.01
CA ASN A 50 25.29 1.50 -2.29
C ASN A 50 24.81 0.03 -2.31
N CYS A 51 24.80 -0.68 -1.18
CA CYS A 51 24.32 -2.06 -1.10
C CYS A 51 22.82 -2.19 -1.45
N ASN A 52 22.06 -1.10 -1.28
CA ASN A 52 20.62 -1.05 -1.53
C ASN A 52 20.24 -0.33 -2.83
N ALA A 53 21.21 -0.01 -3.69
CA ALA A 53 21.01 0.84 -4.86
C ALA A 53 19.92 0.31 -5.82
N ASN A 54 19.81 -1.01 -5.96
CA ASN A 54 18.85 -1.67 -6.84
C ASN A 54 17.46 -1.91 -6.22
N LEU A 55 17.23 -1.56 -4.95
CA LEU A 55 15.97 -1.90 -4.27
C LEU A 55 14.77 -1.13 -4.82
N ARG A 56 14.96 -0.01 -5.53
CA ARG A 56 13.87 0.66 -6.27
C ARG A 56 13.26 -0.25 -7.34
N GLU A 57 14.10 -0.82 -8.20
CA GLU A 57 13.67 -1.70 -9.29
C GLU A 57 13.09 -3.01 -8.74
N LEU A 58 13.70 -3.55 -7.69
CA LEU A 58 13.19 -4.74 -7.03
C LEU A 58 11.81 -4.50 -6.42
N ALA A 59 11.57 -3.36 -5.78
CA ALA A 59 10.25 -3.02 -5.24
C ALA A 59 9.19 -2.94 -6.35
N GLU A 60 9.52 -2.41 -7.54
CA GLU A 60 8.60 -2.42 -8.68
C GLU A 60 8.33 -3.84 -9.19
N ALA A 61 9.31 -4.73 -9.18
CA ALA A 61 9.10 -6.14 -9.51
C ALA A 61 8.19 -6.85 -8.49
N VAL A 62 8.39 -6.58 -7.20
CA VAL A 62 7.52 -7.10 -6.12
C VAL A 62 6.09 -6.58 -6.29
N LYS A 63 5.89 -5.29 -6.58
CA LYS A 63 4.56 -4.71 -6.83
C LYS A 63 3.80 -5.42 -7.96
N ARG A 64 4.49 -5.85 -9.02
CA ARG A 64 3.87 -6.59 -10.13
C ARG A 64 3.49 -8.03 -9.78
N GLY A 65 4.14 -8.62 -8.77
CA GLY A 65 3.86 -9.98 -8.31
C GLY A 65 2.75 -10.07 -7.25
N VAL A 66 2.42 -8.93 -6.62
CA VAL A 66 1.30 -8.79 -5.67
C VAL A 66 0.01 -8.55 -6.44
#